data_AF-A0A3D2ATK8-F1
#
_entry.id   AF-A0A3D2ATK8-F1
#
_cell.length_a   1.000
_cell.length_b   1.000
_cell.length_c   1.000
_cell.angle_alpha   90.00
_cell.angle_beta   90.00
_cell.angle_gamma   90.00
#
_symmetry.space_group_name_H-M   'P 1'
#
loop_
_entity.id
_entity.type
_entity.pdbx_description
1 polymer ?
#
loop_
_entity_poly.entity_id
_entity_poly.type
_entity_poly.pdbx_seq_one_letter_code
_entity_poly.pdbx_strand_id
1 'polypeptide(L)'
;MSRHEHRRHTRHVTQGGSVYERAVHEMNDVLYDAYGQDWDHLRIERLSGVIEQMKLRVERADDSDRPARVIALLLLQAPRAARAQDAMDKRHGHGYHHRSKRLYELIDFNDTFVDAVLSLGREHRRDFVQTTYTLMQDVCRRARTHMFTYEQFEAIAHGLSREIAVYLGAQTEGFEVHMTSRVADGLGVDMQIRQPATGRYINIDCKTTSAYGHRVSTLEYEGRISERAATLALAKGYIRIANGRGDERVLVVLFRVTHEIIGDIRNFEFTETRILAQKLDEMIAAYGEAGDGFYRYVED
;
A
#
# COMPACT_ATOMS: atom_id res chain seq x y z
N MET A 1 13.63 33.10 13.38
CA MET A 1 13.46 32.15 14.50
C MET A 1 14.70 31.28 14.64
N SER A 2 15.24 31.22 15.85
CA SER A 2 16.30 30.29 16.25
C SER A 2 15.78 28.84 16.28
N ARG A 3 16.66 27.83 16.08
CA ARG A 3 16.36 26.39 16.27
C ARG A 3 15.62 26.11 17.59
N HIS A 4 15.92 26.89 18.62
CA HIS A 4 15.33 26.74 19.94
C HIS A 4 13.93 27.37 20.05
N GLU A 5 13.67 28.44 19.30
CA GLU A 5 12.36 29.08 19.20
C GLU A 5 11.40 28.28 18.32
N HIS A 6 11.91 27.66 17.23
CA HIS A 6 11.14 26.71 16.44
C HIS A 6 10.68 25.54 17.30
N ARG A 7 11.62 24.82 17.94
CA ARG A 7 11.31 23.71 18.85
C ARG A 7 10.39 24.04 20.04
N ARG A 8 10.40 25.28 20.55
CA ARG A 8 9.48 25.72 21.61
C ARG A 8 8.09 26.04 21.10
N HIS A 9 7.95 26.62 19.91
CA HIS A 9 6.66 26.84 19.27
C HIS A 9 6.04 25.50 18.82
N THR A 10 6.88 24.62 18.26
CA THR A 10 6.66 23.20 17.92
C THR A 10 6.01 22.38 19.04
N ARG A 11 6.52 22.43 20.27
CA ARG A 11 5.95 21.66 21.40
C ARG A 11 4.58 22.15 21.88
N HIS A 12 4.23 23.41 21.61
CA HIS A 12 2.94 23.97 22.03
C HIS A 12 1.81 23.70 21.04
N VAL A 13 2.12 23.49 19.76
CA VAL A 13 1.14 23.14 18.71
C VAL A 13 0.79 21.65 18.74
N THR A 14 1.70 20.78 19.19
CA THR A 14 1.54 19.32 19.13
C THR A 14 0.63 18.72 20.21
N GLN A 15 0.33 19.42 21.31
CA GLN A 15 -0.49 18.87 22.41
C GLN A 15 -2.03 18.95 22.21
N GLY A 16 -2.51 19.37 21.03
CA GLY A 16 -3.95 19.42 20.76
C GLY A 16 -4.38 19.48 19.27
N GLY A 17 -3.44 19.44 18.32
CA GLY A 17 -3.74 19.45 16.89
C GLY A 17 -4.16 18.08 16.34
N SER A 18 -4.88 18.09 15.23
CA SER A 18 -5.26 16.88 14.47
C SER A 18 -4.02 16.07 14.05
N VAL A 19 -4.19 14.78 13.79
CA VAL A 19 -3.09 13.91 13.32
C VAL A 19 -2.42 14.45 12.05
N TYR A 20 -3.18 15.10 11.17
CA TYR A 20 -2.68 15.70 9.93
C TYR A 20 -1.83 16.96 10.18
N GLU A 21 -2.22 17.81 11.15
CA GLU A 21 -1.39 18.95 11.56
C GLU A 21 -0.07 18.48 12.18
N ARG A 22 -0.12 17.43 13.02
CA ARG A 22 1.09 16.80 13.55
C ARG A 22 1.96 16.20 12.43
N ALA A 23 1.36 15.60 11.42
CA ALA A 23 2.10 15.06 10.27
C ALA A 23 2.80 16.14 9.45
N VAL A 24 2.11 17.26 9.15
CA VAL A 24 2.73 18.41 8.46
C VAL A 24 3.87 18.98 9.28
N HIS A 25 3.70 19.04 10.60
CA HIS A 25 4.73 19.48 11.52
C HIS A 25 5.97 18.55 11.49
N GLU A 26 5.79 17.23 11.66
CA GLU A 26 6.87 16.24 11.58
C GLU A 26 7.63 16.30 10.24
N MET A 27 6.89 16.48 9.14
CA MET A 27 7.47 16.68 7.81
C MET A 27 8.33 17.94 7.74
N ASN A 28 7.82 19.07 8.22
CA ASN A 28 8.56 20.34 8.20
C ASN A 28 9.80 20.28 9.09
N ASP A 29 9.72 19.61 10.24
CA ASP A 29 10.84 19.41 11.15
C ASP A 29 11.98 18.65 10.48
N VAL A 30 11.70 17.54 9.79
CA VAL A 30 12.74 16.77 9.10
C VAL A 30 13.31 17.54 7.89
N LEU A 31 12.48 18.31 7.18
CA LEU A 31 12.95 19.19 6.10
C LEU A 31 13.85 20.31 6.63
N TYR A 32 13.50 20.91 7.76
CA TYR A 32 14.30 21.96 8.41
C TYR A 32 15.62 21.41 8.94
N ASP A 33 15.63 20.20 9.50
CA ASP A 33 16.87 19.55 9.95
C ASP A 33 17.83 19.29 8.78
N ALA A 34 17.29 18.94 7.60
CA ALA A 34 18.08 18.68 6.40
C ALA A 34 18.54 19.95 5.67
N TYR A 35 17.72 21.00 5.60
CA TYR A 35 17.93 22.16 4.72
C TYR A 35 17.91 23.53 5.42
N GLY A 36 17.68 23.57 6.73
CA GLY A 36 17.53 24.83 7.47
C GLY A 36 16.34 25.65 6.95
N GLN A 37 16.55 26.94 6.72
CA GLN A 37 15.52 27.84 6.17
C GLN A 37 15.38 27.72 4.64
N ASP A 38 16.29 27.02 3.96
CA ASP A 38 16.38 26.97 2.49
C ASP A 38 15.44 25.90 1.87
N TRP A 39 14.45 25.42 2.65
CA TRP A 39 13.51 24.39 2.22
C TRP A 39 12.41 24.92 1.28
N ASP A 40 12.26 26.25 1.14
CA ASP A 40 11.46 26.90 0.08
C ASP A 40 12.02 26.62 -1.34
N HIS A 41 13.20 26.01 -1.42
CA HIS A 41 13.84 25.57 -2.65
C HIS A 41 13.96 24.04 -2.75
N LEU A 42 13.03 23.32 -2.12
CA LEU A 42 12.93 21.87 -2.20
C LEU A 42 12.96 21.40 -3.66
N ARG A 43 13.92 20.54 -3.97
CA ARG A 43 13.98 19.82 -5.24
C ARG A 43 13.77 18.35 -4.97
N ILE A 44 12.99 17.71 -5.84
CA ILE A 44 12.70 16.27 -5.74
C ILE A 44 13.94 15.39 -5.67
N GLU A 45 15.05 15.77 -6.32
CA GLU A 45 16.33 15.05 -6.26
C GLU A 45 16.94 15.02 -4.85
N ARG A 46 16.55 15.96 -3.99
CA ARG A 46 17.04 16.07 -2.61
C ARG A 46 16.16 15.30 -1.62
N LEU A 47 15.02 14.74 -2.03
CA LEU A 47 14.09 14.08 -1.10
C LEU A 47 14.61 12.75 -0.55
N SER A 48 15.55 12.08 -1.22
CA SER A 48 16.02 10.75 -0.77
C SER A 48 16.56 10.76 0.65
N GLY A 49 17.44 11.70 1.00
CA GLY A 49 18.00 11.76 2.36
C GLY A 49 16.94 12.07 3.42
N VAL A 50 15.96 12.91 3.11
CA VAL A 50 14.87 13.28 4.02
C VAL A 50 13.90 12.12 4.23
N ILE A 51 13.56 11.39 3.16
CA ILE A 51 12.71 10.20 3.24
C ILE A 51 13.36 9.15 4.14
N GLU A 52 14.66 8.87 3.96
CA GLU A 52 15.36 7.90 4.81
C GLU A 52 15.45 8.35 6.28
N GLN A 53 15.65 9.65 6.54
CA GLN A 53 15.57 10.18 7.90
C GLN A 53 14.17 10.02 8.51
N MET A 54 13.12 10.24 7.70
CA MET A 54 11.75 10.09 8.18
C MET A 54 11.39 8.63 8.45
N LYS A 55 11.85 7.69 7.61
CA LYS A 55 11.72 6.24 7.89
C LYS A 55 12.31 5.86 9.25
N LEU A 56 13.52 6.34 9.55
CA LEU A 56 14.14 6.12 10.87
C LEU A 56 13.34 6.72 12.02
N ARG A 57 12.62 7.85 11.81
CA ARG A 57 11.73 8.43 12.82
C ARG A 57 10.45 7.61 13.02
N VAL A 58 9.93 7.00 11.96
CA VAL A 58 8.78 6.08 11.99
C VAL A 58 9.14 4.79 12.73
N GLU A 59 10.29 4.19 12.44
CA GLU A 59 10.77 2.97 13.09
C GLU A 59 10.97 3.14 14.60
N ARG A 60 11.33 4.36 15.03
CA ARG A 60 11.55 4.71 16.44
C ARG A 60 10.35 5.35 17.12
N ALA A 61 9.22 5.48 16.42
CA ALA A 61 8.02 6.08 16.97
C ALA A 61 7.35 5.13 17.96
N ASP A 62 6.83 5.69 19.05
CA ASP A 62 5.82 4.98 19.84
C ASP A 62 4.46 5.02 19.14
N ASP A 63 3.49 4.26 19.65
CA ASP A 63 2.15 4.15 19.06
C ASP A 63 1.41 5.49 18.96
N SER A 64 1.72 6.45 19.84
CA SER A 64 1.04 7.75 19.88
C SER A 64 1.55 8.72 18.79
N ASP A 65 2.84 8.64 18.47
CA ASP A 65 3.49 9.46 17.45
C ASP A 65 3.45 8.81 16.05
N ARG A 66 3.37 7.48 15.99
CA ARG A 66 3.47 6.71 14.75
C ARG A 66 2.54 7.21 13.65
N PRO A 67 1.23 7.45 13.88
CA PRO A 67 0.32 7.81 12.78
C PRO A 67 0.71 9.11 12.08
N ALA A 68 1.08 10.13 12.86
CA ALA A 68 1.52 11.41 12.30
C ALA A 68 2.83 11.26 11.50
N ARG A 69 3.77 10.45 12.00
CA ARG A 69 5.05 10.23 11.32
C ARG A 69 4.92 9.40 10.05
N VAL A 70 4.05 8.39 10.01
CA VAL A 70 3.80 7.61 8.80
C VAL A 70 3.12 8.47 7.73
N ILE A 71 2.15 9.32 8.12
CA ILE A 71 1.57 10.30 7.19
C ILE A 71 2.63 11.27 6.69
N ALA A 72 3.50 11.80 7.55
CA ALA A 72 4.59 12.68 7.13
C ALA A 72 5.52 12.00 6.09
N LEU A 73 5.82 10.70 6.29
CA LEU A 73 6.58 9.91 5.34
C LEU A 73 5.84 9.77 3.99
N LEU A 74 4.53 9.50 4.01
CA LEU A 74 3.68 9.43 2.81
C LEU A 74 3.74 10.74 2.01
N LEU A 75 3.61 11.88 2.71
CA LEU A 75 3.68 13.21 2.10
C LEU A 75 5.03 13.46 1.41
N LEU A 76 6.13 13.05 2.06
CA LEU A 76 7.50 13.21 1.52
C LEU A 76 7.77 12.31 0.31
N GLN A 77 7.12 11.15 0.22
CA GLN A 77 7.27 10.21 -0.89
C GLN A 77 6.46 10.60 -2.13
N ALA A 78 5.31 11.28 -1.94
CA ALA A 78 4.38 11.62 -3.02
C ALA A 78 5.01 12.27 -4.26
N PRO A 79 5.96 13.23 -4.15
CA PRO A 79 6.64 13.81 -5.32
C PRO A 79 7.35 12.75 -6.19
N ARG A 80 8.04 11.79 -5.57
CA ARG A 80 8.77 10.72 -6.27
C ARG A 80 7.81 9.69 -6.85
N ALA A 81 6.77 9.33 -6.10
CA ALA A 81 5.73 8.42 -6.55
C ALA A 81 5.00 8.97 -7.79
N ALA A 82 4.62 10.26 -7.80
CA ALA A 82 4.00 10.90 -8.95
C ALA A 82 4.90 10.86 -10.21
N ARG A 83 6.21 11.13 -10.07
CA ARG A 83 7.16 10.99 -11.19
C ARG A 83 7.36 9.54 -11.63
N ALA A 84 7.30 8.58 -10.72
CA ALA A 84 7.42 7.17 -11.04
C ALA A 84 6.21 6.70 -11.86
N GLN A 85 4.99 7.07 -11.46
CA GLN A 85 3.76 6.76 -12.17
C GLN A 85 3.74 7.37 -13.58
N ASP A 86 4.02 8.66 -13.71
CA ASP A 86 4.05 9.35 -15.01
C ASP A 86 5.06 8.71 -15.97
N ALA A 87 6.21 8.27 -15.46
CA ALA A 87 7.22 7.59 -16.26
C ALA A 87 6.79 6.18 -16.69
N MET A 88 5.92 5.51 -15.93
CA MET A 88 5.34 4.22 -16.29
C MET A 88 4.23 4.37 -17.33
N ASP A 89 3.34 5.36 -17.16
CA ASP A 89 2.21 5.61 -18.07
C ASP A 89 2.68 6.09 -19.47
N LYS A 90 3.71 6.94 -19.54
CA LYS A 90 4.18 7.53 -20.80
C LYS A 90 4.96 6.58 -21.72
N ARG A 91 5.35 5.38 -21.27
CA ARG A 91 6.24 4.49 -22.04
C ARG A 91 5.72 3.06 -22.12
N HIS A 92 4.55 2.89 -22.74
CA HIS A 92 4.11 1.59 -23.28
C HIS A 92 4.88 1.12 -24.54
N GLY A 93 5.99 1.77 -24.93
CA GLY A 93 6.67 1.56 -26.23
C GLY A 93 8.00 0.80 -26.18
N HIS A 94 9.10 1.41 -25.72
CA HIS A 94 10.43 0.77 -25.76
C HIS A 94 11.37 1.33 -24.67
N GLY A 95 12.20 0.45 -24.10
CA GLY A 95 13.47 0.77 -23.43
C GLY A 95 13.36 1.66 -22.19
N TYR A 96 13.15 1.05 -21.01
CA TYR A 96 13.19 1.77 -19.75
C TYR A 96 14.46 1.42 -18.95
N HIS A 97 15.43 2.33 -18.91
CA HIS A 97 16.75 2.10 -18.29
C HIS A 97 16.78 2.04 -16.74
N HIS A 98 15.65 2.26 -16.03
CA HIS A 98 15.59 2.17 -14.55
C HIS A 98 14.25 1.65 -14.00
N ARG A 99 13.63 0.66 -14.65
CA ARG A 99 12.21 0.28 -14.41
C ARG A 99 12.00 -0.17 -12.97
N SER A 100 12.95 -0.96 -12.47
CA SER A 100 12.93 -1.48 -11.10
C SER A 100 12.98 -0.37 -10.06
N LYS A 101 13.78 0.70 -10.27
CA LYS A 101 13.89 1.80 -9.30
C LYS A 101 12.59 2.58 -9.15
N ARG A 102 11.88 2.86 -10.26
CA ARG A 102 10.59 3.57 -10.21
C ARG A 102 9.47 2.70 -9.70
N LEU A 103 9.45 1.42 -10.06
CA LEU A 103 8.52 0.45 -9.49
C LEU A 103 8.61 0.47 -7.96
N TYR A 104 9.83 0.43 -7.43
CA TYR A 104 10.03 0.49 -5.99
C TYR A 104 9.63 1.81 -5.32
N GLU A 105 9.69 2.95 -6.03
CA GLU A 105 9.19 4.22 -5.47
C GLU A 105 7.67 4.21 -5.32
N LEU A 106 6.95 3.50 -6.20
CA LEU A 106 5.50 3.32 -6.07
C LEU A 106 5.16 2.29 -5.00
N ILE A 107 5.91 1.18 -4.91
CA ILE A 107 5.73 0.19 -3.84
C ILE A 107 5.95 0.85 -2.48
N ASP A 108 7.05 1.59 -2.29
CA ASP A 108 7.33 2.31 -1.04
C ASP A 108 6.18 3.26 -0.67
N PHE A 109 5.59 3.94 -1.65
CA PHE A 109 4.46 4.85 -1.45
C PHE A 109 3.18 4.11 -1.07
N ASN A 110 2.85 3.02 -1.77
CA ASN A 110 1.68 2.20 -1.50
C ASN A 110 1.76 1.57 -0.10
N ASP A 111 2.90 0.97 0.26
CA ASP A 111 3.16 0.40 1.58
C ASP A 111 2.96 1.46 2.68
N THR A 112 3.51 2.66 2.47
CA THR A 112 3.38 3.76 3.42
C THR A 112 1.94 4.27 3.50
N PHE A 113 1.18 4.26 2.41
CA PHE A 113 -0.24 4.62 2.40
C PHE A 113 -1.05 3.61 3.23
N VAL A 114 -0.81 2.32 3.03
CA VAL A 114 -1.45 1.25 3.80
C VAL A 114 -1.11 1.39 5.29
N ASP A 115 0.17 1.50 5.65
CA ASP A 115 0.60 1.68 7.04
C ASP A 115 0.00 2.94 7.67
N ALA A 116 -0.09 4.04 6.91
CA ALA A 116 -0.73 5.28 7.37
C ALA A 116 -2.20 5.02 7.74
N VAL A 117 -2.98 4.35 6.89
CA VAL A 117 -4.39 4.04 7.17
C VAL A 117 -4.54 3.08 8.35
N LEU A 118 -3.71 2.03 8.41
CA LEU A 118 -3.75 1.02 9.47
C LEU A 118 -3.35 1.59 10.84
N SER A 119 -2.45 2.58 10.86
CA SER A 119 -2.05 3.29 12.08
C SER A 119 -3.13 4.24 12.63
N LEU A 120 -4.14 4.59 11.82
CA LEU A 120 -5.21 5.50 12.22
C LEU A 120 -6.37 4.78 12.91
N GLY A 121 -6.92 5.45 13.93
CA GLY A 121 -8.25 5.16 14.45
C GLY A 121 -9.33 5.33 13.38
N ARG A 122 -10.44 4.59 13.50
CA ARG A 122 -11.53 4.54 12.51
C ARG A 122 -12.08 5.93 12.18
N GLU A 123 -12.18 6.79 13.18
CA GLU A 123 -12.67 8.16 13.07
C GLU A 123 -11.83 9.04 12.14
N HIS A 124 -10.53 8.78 12.03
CA HIS A 124 -9.61 9.58 11.23
C HIS A 124 -9.48 9.09 9.78
N ARG A 125 -9.97 7.87 9.48
CA ARG A 125 -9.89 7.27 8.14
C ARG A 125 -10.83 7.89 7.12
N ARG A 126 -11.97 8.44 7.57
CA ARG A 126 -13.01 8.99 6.69
C ARG A 126 -12.49 10.06 5.74
N ASP A 127 -11.70 10.99 6.27
CA ASP A 127 -11.21 12.14 5.50
C ASP A 127 -9.81 11.91 4.92
N PHE A 128 -9.22 10.73 5.17
CA PHE A 128 -7.82 10.44 4.86
C PHE A 128 -7.45 10.69 3.41
N VAL A 129 -8.22 10.14 2.47
CA VAL A 129 -7.93 10.25 1.03
C VAL A 129 -7.92 11.72 0.60
N GLN A 130 -8.97 12.46 0.96
CA GLN A 130 -9.11 13.86 0.56
C GLN A 130 -8.07 14.75 1.23
N THR A 131 -7.89 14.61 2.55
CA THR A 131 -6.94 15.43 3.30
C THR A 131 -5.50 15.17 2.86
N THR A 132 -5.09 13.91 2.72
CA THR A 132 -3.73 13.59 2.27
C THR A 132 -3.50 14.05 0.84
N TYR A 133 -4.47 13.93 -0.07
CA TYR A 133 -4.34 14.42 -1.45
C TYR A 133 -4.00 15.92 -1.48
N THR A 134 -4.75 16.74 -0.75
CA THR A 134 -4.50 18.18 -0.65
C THR A 134 -3.11 18.48 -0.09
N LEU A 135 -2.71 17.79 0.98
CA LEU A 135 -1.38 17.97 1.56
C LEU A 135 -0.26 17.55 0.59
N MET A 136 -0.43 16.44 -0.12
CA MET A 136 0.53 15.96 -1.12
C MET A 136 0.64 16.92 -2.31
N GLN A 137 -0.47 17.54 -2.76
CA GLN A 137 -0.43 18.58 -3.79
C GLN A 137 0.47 19.75 -3.38
N ASP A 138 0.37 20.20 -2.13
CA ASP A 138 1.22 21.27 -1.60
C ASP A 138 2.70 20.87 -1.56
N VAL A 139 3.00 19.64 -1.15
CA VAL A 139 4.39 19.14 -1.12
C VAL A 139 4.96 18.99 -2.52
N CYS A 140 4.20 18.44 -3.48
CA CYS A 140 4.60 18.33 -4.88
C CYS A 140 4.86 19.70 -5.50
N ARG A 141 3.98 20.68 -5.26
CA ARG A 141 4.14 22.07 -5.69
C ARG A 141 5.43 22.68 -5.14
N ARG A 142 5.70 22.50 -3.85
CA ARG A 142 6.95 22.96 -3.20
C ARG A 142 8.18 22.27 -3.78
N ALA A 143 8.10 20.96 -4.07
CA ALA A 143 9.16 20.18 -4.69
C ALA A 143 9.33 20.43 -6.21
N ARG A 144 8.56 21.38 -6.79
CA ARG A 144 8.57 21.77 -8.20
C ARG A 144 8.33 20.58 -9.16
N THR A 145 7.41 19.71 -8.77
CA THR A 145 6.96 18.57 -9.59
C THR A 145 5.44 18.55 -9.66
N HIS A 146 4.90 17.86 -10.65
CA HIS A 146 3.47 17.56 -10.67
C HIS A 146 3.11 16.57 -9.57
N MET A 147 1.88 16.68 -9.09
CA MET A 147 1.20 15.63 -8.32
C MET A 147 0.54 14.63 -9.29
N PHE A 148 0.13 13.46 -8.80
CA PHE A 148 -0.82 12.60 -9.50
C PHE A 148 -2.04 13.42 -9.97
N THR A 149 -2.61 13.08 -11.14
CA THR A 149 -3.96 13.57 -11.46
C THR A 149 -4.94 13.04 -10.41
N TYR A 150 -6.09 13.69 -10.27
CA TYR A 150 -7.09 13.26 -9.31
C TYR A 150 -7.54 11.82 -9.61
N GLU A 151 -7.74 11.48 -10.88
CA GLU A 151 -8.15 10.16 -11.33
C GLU A 151 -7.07 9.09 -11.06
N GLN A 152 -5.79 9.43 -11.29
CA GLN A 152 -4.68 8.53 -10.95
C GLN A 152 -4.64 8.25 -9.44
N PHE A 153 -4.76 9.30 -8.63
CA PHE A 153 -4.74 9.14 -7.18
C PHE A 153 -5.96 8.38 -6.65
N GLU A 154 -7.15 8.68 -7.18
CA GLU A 154 -8.38 7.97 -6.85
C GLU A 154 -8.26 6.48 -7.21
N ALA A 155 -7.71 6.15 -8.38
CA ALA A 155 -7.47 4.76 -8.78
C ALA A 155 -6.51 4.03 -7.82
N ILE A 156 -5.42 4.68 -7.40
CA ILE A 156 -4.48 4.16 -6.40
C ILE A 156 -5.20 3.93 -5.07
N ALA A 157 -5.85 4.97 -4.52
CA ALA A 157 -6.54 4.90 -3.24
C ALA A 157 -7.64 3.83 -3.24
N HIS A 158 -8.37 3.68 -4.34
CA HIS A 158 -9.41 2.67 -4.51
C HIS A 158 -8.84 1.25 -4.61
N GLY A 159 -7.69 1.06 -5.24
CA GLY A 159 -6.95 -0.21 -5.22
C GLY A 159 -6.53 -0.60 -3.80
N LEU A 160 -5.75 0.27 -3.16
CA LEU A 160 -5.24 0.06 -1.79
C LEU A 160 -6.37 -0.07 -0.76
N SER A 161 -7.50 0.61 -0.97
CA SER A 161 -8.65 0.47 -0.07
C SER A 161 -9.25 -0.92 -0.04
N ARG A 162 -9.07 -1.73 -1.09
CA ARG A 162 -9.51 -3.14 -1.07
C ARG A 162 -8.57 -4.01 -0.26
N GLU A 163 -7.27 -3.83 -0.46
CA GLU A 163 -6.25 -4.54 0.30
C GLU A 163 -6.42 -4.28 1.80
N ILE A 164 -6.57 -3.01 2.18
CA ILE A 164 -6.81 -2.62 3.57
C ILE A 164 -8.13 -3.21 4.09
N ALA A 165 -9.20 -3.20 3.30
CA ALA A 165 -10.48 -3.77 3.72
C ALA A 165 -10.42 -5.29 3.90
N VAL A 166 -9.70 -6.01 3.04
CA VAL A 166 -9.47 -7.46 3.19
C VAL A 166 -8.64 -7.72 4.44
N TYR A 167 -7.57 -6.96 4.66
CA TYR A 167 -6.75 -7.07 5.86
C TYR A 167 -7.57 -6.90 7.14
N LEU A 168 -8.27 -5.78 7.27
CA LEU A 168 -9.08 -5.46 8.46
C LEU A 168 -10.27 -6.41 8.63
N GLY A 169 -10.91 -6.80 7.52
CA GLY A 169 -12.03 -7.72 7.54
C GLY A 169 -11.63 -9.12 7.97
N ALA A 170 -10.51 -9.63 7.46
CA ALA A 170 -9.98 -10.93 7.86
C ALA A 170 -9.54 -10.94 9.34
N GLN A 171 -8.91 -9.87 9.83
CA GLN A 171 -8.63 -9.72 11.26
C GLN A 171 -9.90 -9.71 12.12
N THR A 172 -10.95 -9.00 11.67
CA THR A 172 -12.24 -8.92 12.37
C THR A 172 -12.90 -10.31 12.51
N GLU A 173 -12.74 -11.15 11.49
CA GLU A 173 -13.27 -12.52 11.44
C GLU A 173 -12.35 -13.56 12.12
N GLY A 174 -11.27 -13.11 12.78
CA GLY A 174 -10.39 -13.97 13.57
C GLY A 174 -9.34 -14.73 12.76
N PHE A 175 -9.09 -14.37 11.50
CA PHE A 175 -7.93 -14.86 10.76
C PHE A 175 -6.66 -14.16 11.25
N GLU A 176 -5.53 -14.84 11.13
CA GLU A 176 -4.23 -14.21 11.29
C GLU A 176 -3.79 -13.65 9.95
N VAL A 177 -3.43 -12.37 9.92
CA VAL A 177 -3.18 -11.63 8.69
C VAL A 177 -1.94 -10.77 8.81
N HIS A 178 -1.11 -10.80 7.78
CA HIS A 178 0.11 -10.01 7.68
C HIS A 178 0.18 -9.34 6.32
N MET A 179 0.30 -8.01 6.29
CA MET A 179 0.73 -7.30 5.08
C MET A 179 2.17 -7.72 4.75
N THR A 180 2.48 -7.90 3.48
CA THR A 180 3.81 -8.40 3.12
C THR A 180 4.88 -7.33 3.02
N SER A 181 6.13 -7.79 2.96
CA SER A 181 7.26 -6.91 2.70
C SER A 181 7.26 -6.44 1.25
N ARG A 182 7.90 -5.29 0.99
CA ARG A 182 8.22 -4.78 -0.35
C ARG A 182 8.78 -5.81 -1.35
N VAL A 183 9.52 -6.83 -0.88
CA VAL A 183 10.05 -7.90 -1.75
C VAL A 183 8.92 -8.83 -2.21
N ALA A 184 8.03 -9.19 -1.29
CA ALA A 184 6.88 -10.04 -1.58
C ALA A 184 5.80 -9.28 -2.38
N ASP A 185 5.59 -7.99 -2.13
CA ASP A 185 4.76 -7.13 -2.98
C ASP A 185 5.33 -7.03 -4.43
N GLY A 186 6.66 -6.99 -4.56
CA GLY A 186 7.33 -7.13 -5.85
C GLY A 186 7.04 -8.46 -6.59
N LEU A 187 6.65 -9.51 -5.88
CA LEU A 187 6.18 -10.79 -6.42
C LEU A 187 4.65 -10.84 -6.58
N GLY A 188 3.97 -9.74 -6.29
CA GLY A 188 2.51 -9.58 -6.34
C GLY A 188 1.82 -10.29 -5.19
N VAL A 189 2.34 -10.20 -3.97
CA VAL A 189 1.66 -10.68 -2.76
C VAL A 189 1.35 -9.48 -1.87
N ASP A 190 0.09 -9.11 -1.74
CA ASP A 190 -0.31 -7.97 -0.90
C ASP A 190 -0.29 -8.38 0.58
N MET A 191 -0.79 -9.58 0.88
CA MET A 191 -0.88 -10.10 2.25
C MET A 191 -0.83 -11.63 2.30
N GLN A 192 -0.52 -12.14 3.49
CA GLN A 192 -0.69 -13.54 3.84
C GLN A 192 -1.81 -13.68 4.88
N ILE A 193 -2.70 -14.65 4.65
CA ILE A 193 -3.82 -14.96 5.56
C ILE A 193 -3.71 -16.41 6.00
N ARG A 194 -3.73 -16.63 7.31
CA ARG A 194 -3.71 -17.95 7.96
C ARG A 194 -5.00 -18.18 8.73
N GLN A 195 -5.58 -19.37 8.54
CA GLN A 195 -6.74 -19.82 9.31
C GLN A 195 -6.24 -20.52 10.59
N PRO A 196 -6.46 -19.97 11.79
CA PRO A 196 -5.87 -20.50 13.02
C PRO A 196 -6.29 -21.94 13.32
N ALA A 197 -7.54 -22.30 13.01
CA ALA A 197 -8.09 -23.63 13.28
C ALA A 197 -7.39 -24.75 12.51
N THR A 198 -6.90 -24.48 11.30
CA THR A 198 -6.25 -25.48 10.45
C THR A 198 -4.74 -25.26 10.33
N GLY A 199 -4.24 -24.09 10.74
CA GLY A 199 -2.86 -23.64 10.52
C GLY A 199 -2.54 -23.37 9.05
N ARG A 200 -3.50 -23.56 8.13
CA ARG A 200 -3.26 -23.40 6.69
C ARG A 200 -3.25 -21.92 6.31
N TYR A 201 -2.36 -21.55 5.40
CA TYR A 201 -2.23 -20.17 4.93
C TYR A 201 -2.31 -20.05 3.41
N ILE A 202 -2.66 -18.86 2.93
CA ILE A 202 -2.60 -18.45 1.53
C ILE A 202 -1.95 -17.07 1.41
N ASN A 203 -1.21 -16.87 0.32
CA ASN A 203 -0.76 -15.56 -0.13
C ASN A 203 -1.84 -14.97 -1.06
N ILE A 204 -2.19 -13.70 -0.91
CA ILE A 204 -3.28 -13.06 -1.65
C ILE A 204 -2.77 -11.85 -2.44
N ASP A 205 -3.29 -11.72 -3.65
CA ASP A 205 -3.20 -10.54 -4.49
C ASP A 205 -4.62 -10.04 -4.78
N CYS A 206 -5.01 -8.93 -4.17
CA CYS A 206 -6.30 -8.29 -4.29
C CYS A 206 -6.39 -7.50 -5.60
N LYS A 207 -7.41 -7.79 -6.41
CA LYS A 207 -7.63 -7.12 -7.69
C LYS A 207 -9.03 -6.56 -7.81
N THR A 208 -9.13 -5.40 -8.47
CA THR A 208 -10.40 -4.88 -8.97
C THR A 208 -10.96 -5.78 -10.08
N THR A 209 -12.23 -5.62 -10.45
CA THR A 209 -12.86 -6.41 -11.52
C THR A 209 -12.08 -6.36 -12.83
N SER A 210 -11.72 -5.16 -13.27
CA SER A 210 -11.01 -4.96 -14.53
C SER A 210 -9.59 -5.53 -14.49
N ALA A 211 -8.86 -5.27 -13.40
CA ALA A 211 -7.49 -5.77 -13.23
C ALA A 211 -7.46 -7.31 -13.13
N TYR A 212 -8.42 -7.91 -12.42
CA TYR A 212 -8.56 -9.36 -12.32
C TYR A 212 -8.86 -9.99 -13.68
N GLY A 213 -9.87 -9.47 -14.39
CA GLY A 213 -10.25 -9.96 -15.71
C GLY A 213 -9.10 -9.89 -16.71
N HIS A 214 -8.44 -8.73 -16.81
CA HIS A 214 -7.27 -8.55 -17.66
C HIS A 214 -6.15 -9.53 -17.29
N ARG A 215 -5.87 -9.72 -15.98
CA ARG A 215 -4.81 -10.63 -15.53
C ARG A 215 -5.13 -12.08 -15.88
N VAL A 216 -6.37 -12.54 -15.68
CA VAL A 216 -6.79 -13.90 -16.05
C VAL A 216 -6.65 -14.11 -17.56
N SER A 217 -7.12 -13.18 -18.39
CA SER A 217 -6.95 -13.26 -19.85
C SER A 217 -5.48 -13.26 -20.28
N THR A 218 -4.63 -12.48 -19.59
CA THR A 218 -3.18 -12.48 -19.85
C THR A 218 -2.57 -13.85 -19.53
N LEU A 219 -2.93 -14.45 -18.39
CA LEU A 219 -2.41 -15.76 -17.98
C LEU A 219 -2.83 -16.88 -18.94
N GLU A 220 -4.04 -16.80 -19.47
CA GLU A 220 -4.54 -17.72 -20.49
C GLU A 220 -3.76 -17.55 -21.80
N TYR A 221 -3.63 -16.31 -22.27
CA TYR A 221 -2.87 -16.00 -23.49
C TYR A 221 -1.40 -16.44 -23.39
N GLU A 222 -0.78 -16.29 -22.22
CA GLU A 222 0.58 -16.75 -21.90
C GLU A 222 0.68 -18.29 -21.76
N GLY A 223 -0.43 -19.03 -21.84
CA GLY A 223 -0.47 -20.49 -21.66
C GLY A 223 -0.20 -20.95 -20.22
N ARG A 224 -0.27 -20.04 -19.24
CA ARG A 224 -0.02 -20.34 -17.82
C ARG A 224 -1.24 -20.97 -17.14
N ILE A 225 -2.42 -20.77 -17.70
CA ILE A 225 -3.68 -21.44 -17.32
C ILE A 225 -4.43 -21.85 -18.60
N SER A 226 -5.28 -22.87 -18.50
CA SER A 226 -6.15 -23.26 -19.61
C SER A 226 -7.38 -22.35 -19.72
N GLU A 227 -8.01 -22.30 -20.89
CA GLU A 227 -9.28 -21.59 -21.12
C GLU A 227 -10.38 -22.01 -20.11
N ARG A 228 -10.45 -23.32 -19.82
CA ARG A 228 -11.37 -23.84 -18.80
C ARG A 228 -11.06 -23.29 -17.41
N ALA A 229 -9.77 -23.19 -17.05
CA ALA A 229 -9.36 -22.61 -15.77
C ALA A 229 -9.65 -21.11 -15.72
N ALA A 230 -9.43 -20.37 -16.81
CA ALA A 230 -9.77 -18.95 -16.92
C ALA A 230 -11.28 -18.72 -16.73
N THR A 231 -12.12 -19.50 -17.41
CA THR A 231 -13.58 -19.44 -17.27
C THR A 231 -14.03 -19.69 -15.82
N LEU A 232 -13.49 -20.73 -15.18
CA LEU A 232 -13.79 -21.04 -13.78
C LEU A 232 -13.30 -19.94 -12.83
N ALA A 233 -12.13 -19.35 -13.10
CA ALA A 233 -11.57 -18.26 -12.32
C ALA A 233 -12.45 -16.99 -12.40
N LEU A 234 -12.94 -16.64 -13.59
CA LEU A 234 -13.83 -15.49 -13.79
C LEU A 234 -15.18 -15.68 -13.07
N ALA A 235 -15.70 -16.91 -13.06
CA ALA A 235 -16.93 -17.26 -12.36
C ALA A 235 -16.76 -17.22 -10.84
N LYS A 236 -15.70 -17.84 -10.30
CA LYS A 236 -15.45 -17.93 -8.85
C LYS A 236 -14.93 -16.63 -8.24
N GLY A 237 -14.23 -15.81 -9.01
CA GLY A 237 -13.59 -14.60 -8.54
C GLY A 237 -12.24 -14.82 -7.84
N TYR A 238 -11.65 -16.01 -7.94
CA TYR A 238 -10.27 -16.25 -7.50
C TYR A 238 -9.59 -17.38 -8.28
N ILE A 239 -8.25 -17.35 -8.33
CA ILE A 239 -7.42 -18.43 -8.91
C ILE A 239 -6.03 -18.43 -8.28
N ARG A 240 -5.46 -19.62 -8.02
CA ARG A 240 -4.06 -19.76 -7.61
C ARG A 240 -3.15 -19.71 -8.83
N ILE A 241 -2.13 -18.88 -8.76
CA ILE A 241 -1.08 -18.73 -9.75
C ILE A 241 0.28 -18.92 -9.09
N ALA A 242 1.32 -19.09 -9.89
CA ALA A 242 2.69 -19.00 -9.42
C ALA A 242 3.37 -17.77 -10.02
N ASN A 243 3.89 -16.88 -9.18
CA ASN A 243 4.72 -15.75 -9.58
C ASN A 243 6.19 -16.03 -9.25
N GLY A 244 7.12 -15.25 -9.82
CA GLY A 244 8.57 -15.47 -9.67
C GLY A 244 9.14 -16.52 -10.65
N ARG A 245 10.44 -16.81 -10.52
CA ARG A 245 11.19 -17.81 -11.30
C ARG A 245 12.19 -18.52 -10.39
N GLY A 246 12.48 -19.79 -10.65
CA GLY A 246 13.41 -20.60 -9.85
C GLY A 246 13.01 -20.60 -8.37
N ASP A 247 14.00 -20.42 -7.50
CA ASP A 247 13.87 -20.45 -6.04
C ASP A 247 13.04 -19.27 -5.46
N GLU A 248 12.75 -18.24 -6.26
CA GLU A 248 11.88 -17.12 -5.86
C GLU A 248 10.41 -17.36 -6.20
N ARG A 249 10.06 -18.57 -6.63
CA ARG A 249 8.68 -18.89 -7.02
C ARG A 249 7.78 -18.89 -5.79
N VAL A 250 6.67 -18.15 -5.88
CA VAL A 250 5.66 -18.06 -4.82
C VAL A 250 4.28 -18.38 -5.39
N LEU A 251 3.51 -19.19 -4.65
CA LEU A 251 2.10 -19.43 -4.97
C LEU A 251 1.26 -18.30 -4.38
N VAL A 252 0.40 -17.72 -5.22
CA VAL A 252 -0.44 -16.56 -4.89
C VAL A 252 -1.85 -16.80 -5.36
N VAL A 253 -2.83 -16.49 -4.53
CA VAL A 253 -4.24 -16.47 -4.92
C VAL A 253 -4.57 -15.07 -5.42
N LEU A 254 -4.79 -14.93 -6.73
CA LEU A 254 -5.43 -13.75 -7.28
C LEU A 254 -6.87 -13.73 -6.81
N PHE A 255 -7.29 -12.65 -6.14
CA PHE A 255 -8.61 -12.53 -5.54
C PHE A 255 -9.32 -11.26 -6.04
N ARG A 256 -10.48 -11.44 -6.67
CA ARG A 256 -11.31 -10.35 -7.17
C ARG A 256 -12.19 -9.79 -6.06
N VAL A 257 -11.89 -8.57 -5.63
CA VAL A 257 -12.60 -7.87 -4.54
C VAL A 257 -13.54 -6.81 -5.12
N THR A 258 -14.84 -7.05 -5.02
CA THR A 258 -15.88 -6.18 -5.58
C THR A 258 -17.09 -6.09 -4.66
N HIS A 259 -17.92 -5.07 -4.90
CA HIS A 259 -19.15 -4.88 -4.14
C HIS A 259 -20.15 -6.03 -4.35
N GLU A 260 -20.21 -6.61 -5.55
CA GLU A 260 -21.09 -7.73 -5.86
C GLU A 260 -20.65 -9.05 -5.22
N ILE A 261 -19.34 -9.23 -4.99
CA ILE A 261 -18.78 -10.48 -4.51
C ILE A 261 -18.63 -10.48 -3.00
N ILE A 262 -18.14 -9.38 -2.42
CA ILE A 262 -17.76 -9.30 -1.00
C ILE A 262 -18.62 -8.28 -0.25
N GLY A 263 -18.99 -7.18 -0.89
CA GLY A 263 -19.79 -6.11 -0.30
C GLY A 263 -19.13 -4.75 -0.38
N ASP A 264 -19.84 -3.74 0.14
CA ASP A 264 -19.40 -2.35 0.09
C ASP A 264 -18.20 -2.10 1.02
N ILE A 265 -17.25 -1.30 0.53
CA ILE A 265 -16.15 -0.77 1.34
C ILE A 265 -16.45 0.68 1.68
N ARG A 266 -16.37 1.04 2.96
CA ARG A 266 -16.49 2.40 3.47
C ARG A 266 -15.36 2.69 4.44
N ASN A 267 -14.66 3.81 4.23
CA ASN A 267 -13.53 4.20 5.07
C ASN A 267 -12.52 3.05 5.28
N PHE A 268 -12.19 2.36 4.19
CA PHE A 268 -11.26 1.22 4.15
C PHE A 268 -11.72 -0.06 4.87
N GLU A 269 -12.98 -0.16 5.29
CA GLU A 269 -13.53 -1.37 5.92
C GLU A 269 -14.73 -1.89 5.14
N PHE A 270 -14.88 -3.22 5.10
CA PHE A 270 -16.13 -3.80 4.64
C PHE A 270 -17.27 -3.46 5.59
N THR A 271 -18.45 -3.17 5.04
CA THR A 271 -19.66 -2.97 5.85
C THR A 271 -20.15 -4.26 6.51
N GLU A 272 -19.84 -5.41 5.90
CA GLU A 272 -20.13 -6.75 6.38
C GLU A 272 -18.96 -7.68 6.00
N THR A 273 -18.41 -8.40 6.97
CA THR A 273 -17.18 -9.19 6.83
C THR A 273 -17.44 -10.69 6.67
N ARG A 274 -18.68 -11.16 6.92
CA ARG A 274 -19.00 -12.59 6.85
C ARG A 274 -18.83 -13.20 5.45
N ILE A 275 -19.12 -12.43 4.39
CA ILE A 275 -18.94 -12.91 3.00
C ILE A 275 -17.44 -13.05 2.69
N LEU A 276 -16.62 -12.12 3.19
CA LEU A 276 -15.16 -12.23 3.09
C LEU A 276 -14.68 -13.51 3.79
N ALA A 277 -15.10 -13.75 5.04
CA ALA A 277 -14.71 -14.96 5.78
C ALA A 277 -15.02 -16.24 5.02
N GLN A 278 -16.23 -16.36 4.46
CA GLN A 278 -16.63 -17.51 3.65
C GLN A 278 -15.72 -17.69 2.43
N LYS A 279 -15.36 -16.60 1.76
CA LYS A 279 -14.46 -16.66 0.60
C LYS A 279 -13.03 -17.03 0.99
N LEU A 280 -12.54 -16.53 2.11
CA LEU A 280 -11.23 -16.91 2.64
C LEU A 280 -11.20 -18.40 2.99
N ASP A 281 -12.22 -18.92 3.67
CA ASP A 281 -12.33 -20.34 3.98
C ASP A 281 -12.37 -21.21 2.71
N GLU A 282 -13.16 -20.82 1.70
CA GLU A 282 -13.18 -21.51 0.40
C GLU A 282 -11.79 -21.55 -0.25
N MET A 283 -11.08 -20.41 -0.27
CA MET A 283 -9.75 -20.30 -0.87
C MET A 283 -8.70 -21.10 -0.09
N ILE A 284 -8.73 -21.07 1.25
CA ILE A 284 -7.81 -21.83 2.11
C ILE A 284 -8.10 -23.33 2.01
N ALA A 285 -9.36 -23.75 1.94
CA ALA A 285 -9.70 -25.15 1.70
C ALA A 285 -9.13 -25.64 0.36
N ALA A 286 -9.29 -24.84 -0.70
CA ALA A 286 -8.84 -25.17 -2.05
C ALA A 286 -7.32 -25.13 -2.23
N TYR A 287 -6.63 -24.16 -1.60
CA TYR A 287 -5.24 -23.81 -1.94
C TYR A 287 -4.29 -23.68 -0.75
N GLY A 288 -4.80 -23.73 0.47
CA GLY A 288 -4.02 -23.45 1.67
C GLY A 288 -2.85 -24.41 1.86
N GLU A 289 -1.70 -23.86 2.21
CA GLU A 289 -0.48 -24.62 2.47
C GLU A 289 -0.30 -24.86 3.97
N ALA A 290 0.34 -25.98 4.33
CA ALA A 290 0.72 -26.25 5.72
C ALA A 290 2.10 -25.64 6.00
N GLY A 291 2.25 -24.93 7.11
CA GLY A 291 3.53 -24.38 7.52
C GLY A 291 3.44 -23.55 8.80
N ASP A 292 4.53 -23.56 9.57
CA ASP A 292 4.58 -22.96 10.90
C ASP A 292 5.11 -21.52 10.90
N GLY A 293 5.55 -21.01 9.75
CA GLY A 293 6.16 -19.69 9.60
C GLY A 293 5.49 -18.83 8.54
N PHE A 294 5.42 -17.52 8.81
CA PHE A 294 5.13 -16.53 7.77
C PHE A 294 6.27 -16.53 6.75
N TYR A 295 5.92 -16.63 5.46
CA TYR A 295 6.85 -16.65 4.32
C TYR A 295 7.74 -17.89 4.20
N ARG A 296 7.36 -18.84 3.32
CA ARG A 296 8.29 -19.78 2.69
C ARG A 296 8.46 -19.40 1.22
N TYR A 297 9.69 -19.07 0.83
CA TYR A 297 10.11 -19.24 -0.57
C TYR A 297 10.07 -20.74 -0.86
N VAL A 298 9.58 -21.13 -2.03
CA VAL A 298 9.58 -22.54 -2.43
C VAL A 298 11.03 -22.93 -2.70
N GLU A 299 11.66 -23.65 -1.79
CA GLU A 299 12.90 -24.39 -2.07
C GLU A 299 12.51 -25.71 -2.77
N ASP A 300 13.24 -26.05 -3.84
CA ASP A 300 13.08 -27.29 -4.64
C ASP A 300 13.22 -28.58 -3.80
#